data_AF-A0A935JUZ5-F1
#
_entry.id   AF-A0A935JUZ5-F1
#
_cell.length_a   1.000
_cell.length_b   1.000
_cell.length_c   1.000
_cell.angle_alpha   90.00
_cell.angle_beta   90.00
_cell.angle_gamma   90.00
#
_symmetry.space_group_name_H-M   'P 1'
#
loop_
_entity.id
_entity.type
_entity.pdbx_description
1 polymer ?
#
loop_
_entity_poly.entity_id
_entity_poly.type
_entity_poly.pdbx_seq_one_letter_code
_entity_poly.pdbx_strand_id
1 'polypeptide(L)'
;MKYSEADWAIKRGRGLARFLLMDGIIITGGPFAVVLQVVGYFFLRDEGQTFGQYFSASRTWITFFFHATLFGLIMGYINWWRNEREFSKTKGEG
;
A
#
# COMPACT_ATOMS: atom_id res chain seq x y z
N MET A 1 -7.27 -7.65 0.59
CA MET A 1 -7.27 -8.52 -0.60
C MET A 1 -7.32 -9.97 -0.14
N LYS A 2 -8.12 -10.80 -0.83
CA LYS A 2 -8.19 -12.24 -0.60
C LYS A 2 -7.74 -12.94 -1.88
N TYR A 3 -6.82 -13.88 -1.76
CA TYR A 3 -6.31 -14.65 -2.90
C TYR A 3 -6.91 -16.05 -2.90
N SER A 4 -6.97 -16.65 -4.09
CA SER A 4 -7.19 -18.10 -4.18
C SER A 4 -6.02 -18.84 -3.53
N GLU A 5 -6.20 -20.12 -3.16
CA GLU A 5 -5.10 -20.91 -2.61
C GLU A 5 -3.92 -21.03 -3.58
N ALA A 6 -4.19 -21.24 -4.87
CA ALA A 6 -3.16 -21.36 -5.90
C ALA A 6 -2.36 -20.05 -6.04
N ASP A 7 -3.04 -18.91 -6.10
CA ASP A 7 -2.39 -17.60 -6.17
C ASP A 7 -1.61 -17.28 -4.90
N TRP A 8 -2.17 -17.64 -3.74
CA TRP A 8 -1.51 -17.44 -2.46
C TRP A 8 -0.24 -18.28 -2.34
N ALA A 9 -0.26 -19.55 -2.75
CA ALA A 9 0.92 -20.40 -2.74
C ALA A 9 2.06 -19.82 -3.59
N ILE A 10 1.75 -19.26 -4.77
CA ILE A 10 2.73 -18.59 -5.63
C ILE A 10 3.27 -17.33 -4.95
N LYS A 11 2.40 -16.49 -4.40
CA LYS A 11 2.80 -15.23 -3.73
C LYS A 11 3.63 -15.50 -2.47
N ARG A 12 3.19 -16.45 -1.63
CA ARG A 12 3.92 -16.91 -0.45
C ARG A 12 5.31 -17.43 -0.83
N GLY A 13 5.39 -18.27 -1.86
CA GLY A 13 6.66 -18.84 -2.34
C GLY A 13 7.67 -17.79 -2.81
N ARG A 14 7.21 -16.60 -3.22
CA ARG A 14 8.06 -15.46 -3.59
C ARG A 14 8.53 -14.61 -2.40
N GLY A 15 8.01 -14.87 -1.20
CA GLY A 15 8.43 -14.26 0.06
C GLY A 15 7.69 -12.97 0.45
N LEU A 16 7.69 -12.70 1.77
CA LEU A 16 7.00 -11.57 2.39
C LEU A 16 7.49 -10.22 1.87
N ALA A 17 8.80 -10.02 1.73
CA ALA A 17 9.35 -8.73 1.30
C ALA A 17 8.84 -8.31 -0.10
N ARG A 18 8.82 -9.25 -1.06
CA ARG A 18 8.31 -8.98 -2.41
C ARG A 18 6.81 -8.71 -2.41
N PHE A 19 6.06 -9.41 -1.57
CA PHE A 19 4.64 -9.14 -1.38
C PHE A 19 4.39 -7.76 -0.78
N LEU A 20 5.12 -7.39 0.28
CA LEU A 20 5.02 -6.07 0.91
C LEU A 20 5.36 -4.95 -0.08
N LEU A 21 6.38 -5.13 -0.91
CA LEU A 21 6.73 -4.14 -1.93
C LEU A 21 5.63 -4.02 -3.01
N MET A 22 5.22 -5.14 -3.60
CA MET A 22 4.29 -5.12 -4.74
C MET A 22 2.84 -4.91 -4.30
N ASP A 23 2.30 -5.81 -3.48
CA ASP A 23 0.90 -5.80 -3.07
C ASP A 23 0.64 -4.75 -1.97
N GLY A 24 1.61 -4.56 -1.07
CA GLY A 24 1.53 -3.54 -0.03
C GLY A 24 1.78 -2.13 -0.55
N ILE A 25 3.03 -1.79 -0.87
CA ILE A 25 3.43 -0.42 -1.20
C ILE A 25 2.89 0.02 -2.56
N ILE A 26 3.12 -0.75 -3.62
CA ILE A 26 2.77 -0.31 -4.99
C ILE A 26 1.26 -0.36 -5.23
N ILE A 27 0.63 -1.52 -5.00
CA ILE A 27 -0.79 -1.73 -5.34
C ILE A 27 -1.73 -1.10 -4.31
N THR A 28 -1.42 -1.16 -3.02
CA THR A 28 -2.29 -0.61 -1.97
C THR A 28 -1.88 0.80 -1.57
N GLY A 29 -0.59 1.00 -1.26
CA GLY A 29 -0.05 2.27 -0.78
C GLY A 29 -0.03 3.37 -1.83
N GLY A 30 0.36 3.07 -3.07
CA GLY A 30 0.48 4.04 -4.16
C GLY A 30 -0.83 4.79 -4.42
N PRO A 31 -1.94 4.10 -4.73
CA PRO A 31 -3.24 4.76 -4.93
C PRO A 31 -3.69 5.56 -3.70
N PHE A 32 -3.49 5.02 -2.49
CA PHE A 32 -3.79 5.74 -1.26
C PHE A 32 -2.99 7.06 -1.18
N ALA A 33 -1.69 7.01 -1.45
CA ALA A 33 -0.84 8.19 -1.43
C ALA A 33 -1.27 9.23 -2.46
N VAL A 34 -1.65 8.83 -3.68
CA VAL A 34 -2.19 9.75 -4.69
C VAL A 34 -3.42 10.49 -4.16
N VAL A 35 -4.39 9.75 -3.59
CA VAL A 35 -5.60 10.33 -3.01
C VAL A 35 -5.24 11.32 -1.91
N LEU A 36 -4.30 10.96 -1.03
CA LEU A 36 -3.88 11.83 0.08
C LEU A 36 -3.16 13.10 -0.40
N GLN A 37 -2.44 13.07 -1.52
CA GLN A 37 -1.84 14.28 -2.10
C GLN A 37 -2.89 15.21 -2.72
N VAL A 38 -3.92 14.65 -3.36
CA VAL A 38 -5.04 15.45 -3.86
C VAL A 38 -5.79 16.10 -2.71
N VAL A 39 -6.11 15.34 -1.65
CA VAL A 39 -6.70 15.89 -0.42
C VAL A 39 -5.78 16.95 0.18
N GLY A 40 -4.49 16.67 0.31
CA GLY A 40 -3.49 17.61 0.83
C GLY A 40 -3.46 18.92 0.05
N TYR A 41 -3.60 18.91 -1.27
CA TYR A 41 -3.68 20.12 -2.07
C TYR A 41 -4.89 21.00 -1.72
N PHE A 42 -6.07 20.41 -1.51
CA PHE A 42 -7.28 21.17 -1.22
C PHE A 42 -7.36 21.69 0.22
N PHE A 43 -6.77 20.97 1.18
CA PHE A 43 -6.91 21.27 2.60
C PHE A 43 -5.66 21.82 3.29
N LEU A 44 -4.47 21.54 2.75
CA LEU A 44 -3.19 21.80 3.42
C LEU A 44 -2.21 22.64 2.58
N ARG A 45 -2.56 23.04 1.34
CA ARG A 45 -1.70 23.92 0.56
C ARG A 45 -1.61 25.30 1.23
N ASP A 46 -0.49 25.97 1.01
CA ASP A 46 -0.34 27.35 1.46
C ASP A 46 -1.26 28.27 0.64
N GLU A 47 -1.77 29.32 1.28
CA GLU A 47 -2.63 30.30 0.63
C GLU A 47 -1.89 30.96 -0.56
N GLY A 48 -2.55 31.06 -1.72
CA GLY A 48 -1.91 31.53 -2.96
C GLY A 48 -1.01 30.51 -3.69
N GLN A 49 -0.66 29.36 -3.10
CA GLN A 49 0.10 28.31 -3.78
C GLN A 49 -0.67 27.66 -4.95
N THR A 50 -0.08 27.65 -6.14
CA THR A 50 -0.68 26.99 -7.31
C THR A 50 -0.52 25.47 -7.26
N PHE A 51 -1.32 24.76 -8.06
CA PHE A 51 -1.22 23.30 -8.23
C PHE A 51 0.21 22.86 -8.59
N GLY A 52 0.82 23.52 -9.59
CA GLY A 52 2.19 23.20 -10.01
C GLY A 52 3.21 23.40 -8.88
N GLN A 53 3.11 24.49 -8.12
CA GLN A 53 4.00 24.75 -7.00
C GLN A 53 3.86 23.69 -5.90
N TYR A 54 2.63 23.31 -5.54
CA TYR A 54 2.39 22.27 -4.55
C TYR A 54 3.01 20.93 -4.98
N PHE A 55 2.75 20.48 -6.21
CA PHE A 55 3.27 19.19 -6.71
C PHE A 55 4.75 19.23 -7.11
N SER A 56 5.37 20.41 -7.22
CA SER A 56 6.82 20.55 -7.35
C SER A 56 7.58 20.55 -6.02
N ALA A 57 6.88 20.75 -4.90
CA ALA A 57 7.52 20.88 -3.60
C ALA A 57 8.06 19.53 -3.11
N SER A 58 9.31 19.49 -2.65
CA SER A 58 9.93 18.28 -2.11
C SER A 58 9.13 17.67 -0.95
N ARG A 59 8.49 18.52 -0.12
CA ARG A 59 7.63 18.08 0.99
C ARG A 59 6.45 17.22 0.50
N THR A 60 5.83 17.58 -0.62
CA THR A 60 4.70 16.85 -1.22
C THR A 60 5.13 15.45 -1.65
N TRP A 61 6.30 15.32 -2.29
CA TRP A 61 6.83 14.02 -2.67
C TRP A 61 7.29 13.18 -1.48
N ILE A 62 7.94 13.79 -0.50
CA ILE A 62 8.34 13.09 0.74
C ILE A 62 7.09 12.53 1.44
N THR A 63 6.06 13.35 1.62
CA THR A 63 4.80 12.89 2.24
C THR A 63 4.09 11.83 1.39
N PHE A 64 4.15 11.93 0.07
CA PHE A 64 3.65 10.89 -0.84
C PHE A 64 4.34 9.55 -0.59
N PHE A 65 5.68 9.53 -0.56
CA PHE A 65 6.43 8.31 -0.30
C PHE A 65 6.15 7.74 1.08
N PHE A 66 6.01 8.58 2.10
CA PHE A 66 5.65 8.13 3.44
C PHE A 66 4.25 7.54 3.49
N HIS A 67 3.25 8.18 2.89
CA HIS A 67 1.89 7.63 2.79
C HIS A 67 1.89 6.29 2.07
N ALA A 68 2.54 6.20 0.91
CA ALA A 68 2.58 4.95 0.13
C ALA A 68 3.27 3.83 0.90
N THR A 69 4.42 4.13 1.51
CA THR A 69 5.23 3.14 2.19
C THR A 69 4.60 2.70 3.51
N LEU A 70 4.27 3.63 4.40
CA LEU A 70 3.77 3.29 5.73
C LEU A 70 2.41 2.60 5.65
N PHE A 71 1.45 3.21 4.94
CA PHE A 71 0.13 2.60 4.77
C PHE A 71 0.22 1.28 4.01
N GLY A 72 1.01 1.25 2.94
CA GLY A 72 1.21 0.06 2.13
C GLY A 72 1.83 -1.10 2.91
N LEU A 73 2.83 -0.85 3.76
CA LEU A 73 3.43 -1.87 4.62
C LEU A 73 2.45 -2.40 5.68
N ILE A 74 1.71 -1.52 6.35
CA ILE A 74 0.71 -1.90 7.35
C ILE A 74 -0.37 -2.78 6.71
N MET A 75 -0.99 -2.28 5.64
CA MET A 75 -2.06 -2.99 4.94
C MET A 75 -1.56 -4.26 4.25
N GLY A 76 -0.36 -4.22 3.68
CA GLY A 76 0.32 -5.37 3.11
C GLY A 76 0.53 -6.46 4.15
N TYR A 77 1.06 -6.13 5.32
CA TYR A 77 1.27 -7.10 6.40
C TYR A 77 -0.05 -7.68 6.92
N ILE A 78 -1.07 -6.85 7.14
CA ILE A 78 -2.41 -7.31 7.53
C ILE A 78 -2.98 -8.27 6.49
N ASN A 79 -2.88 -7.94 5.20
CA ASN A 79 -3.36 -8.80 4.12
C ASN A 79 -2.57 -10.11 4.07
N TRP A 80 -1.25 -10.07 4.21
CA TRP A 80 -0.42 -11.27 4.26
C TRP A 80 -0.87 -12.19 5.38
N TRP A 81 -0.97 -11.67 6.60
CA TRP A 81 -1.40 -12.44 7.77
C TRP A 81 -2.79 -13.05 7.61
N ARG A 82 -3.74 -12.33 7.00
CA ARG A 82 -5.10 -12.85 6.74
C ARG A 82 -5.07 -14.04 5.78
N ASN A 83 -4.29 -13.96 4.69
CA ASN A 83 -4.19 -15.05 3.72
C ASN A 83 -3.39 -16.25 4.28
N GLU A 84 -2.32 -16.00 5.07
CA GLU A 84 -1.62 -17.06 5.83
C GLU A 84 -2.57 -17.88 6.69
N ARG A 85 -3.45 -17.20 7.42
CA ARG A 85 -4.39 -17.82 8.35
C ARG A 85 -5.47 -18.60 7.60
N GLU A 86 -5.97 -18.09 6.48
CA GLU A 86 -6.94 -18.81 5.66
C GLU A 86 -6.32 -20.07 5.04
N PHE A 87 -5.12 -19.97 4.47
CA PHE A 87 -4.39 -21.11 3.89
C PHE A 87 -4.03 -22.20 4.90
N SER A 88 -3.77 -21.82 6.15
CA SER A 88 -3.47 -22.81 7.20
C SER A 88 -4.71 -23.58 7.66
N LYS A 89 -5.91 -22.99 7.51
CA LYS A 89 -7.17 -23.67 7.88
C LYS A 89 -7.54 -24.75 6.87
N THR A 90 -7.42 -24.46 5.58
CA THR A 90 -7.72 -25.41 4.50
C THR A 90 -6.81 -26.64 4.53
N LYS A 91 -5.55 -26.48 4.99
CA LYS A 91 -4.64 -27.61 5.23
C LYS A 91 -4.91 -28.44 6.49
N GLY A 92 -5.68 -27.92 7.45
CA GLY A 92 -6.02 -28.63 8.69
C GLY A 92 -7.33 -29.42 8.61
N GLU A 93 -8.07 -29.29 7.51
CA GLU A 93 -9.35 -29.95 7.26
C GLU A 93 -9.25 -31.16 6.29
N GLY A 94 -8.03 -31.57 5.93
CA GLY A 94 -7.74 -32.75 5.10
C GLY A 94 -6.87 -33.76 5.82
#